data_AF-A0A0N8PWC4-F1
#
_entry.id   AF-A0A0N8PWC4-F1
#
_cell.length_a   1.000
_cell.length_b   1.000
_cell.length_c   1.000
_cell.angle_alpha   90.00
_cell.angle_beta   90.00
_cell.angle_gamma   90.00
#
_symmetry.space_group_name_H-M   'P 1'
#
loop_
_entity.id
_entity.type
_entity.pdbx_description
1 polymer ?
#
loop_
_entity_poly.entity_id
_entity_poly.type
_entity_poly.pdbx_seq_one_letter_code
_entity_poly.pdbx_strand_id
1 'polypeptide(L)'
;MATEKPRASVEKITDLALAITKKYISKEPETVIGIEQREGEWKVMVEALERKAVPDTQDLLGRYEIRLNKNGELIGWKQTMIRKRSDRMVPPEEEWVVTG
;
A
#
# COMPACT_ATOMS: atom_id res chain seq x y z
N MET A 1 -13.11 32.76 6.26
CA MET A 1 -12.47 31.91 5.23
C MET A 1 -11.77 30.78 5.96
N ALA A 2 -12.27 29.55 5.86
CA ALA A 2 -11.68 28.42 6.56
C ALA A 2 -10.36 28.06 5.88
N THR A 3 -9.25 28.18 6.60
CA THR A 3 -7.93 27.74 6.15
C THR A 3 -7.97 26.22 5.97
N GLU A 4 -7.95 25.72 4.74
CA GLU A 4 -7.86 24.27 4.52
C GLU A 4 -6.54 23.74 5.10
N LYS A 5 -6.67 22.93 6.15
CA LYS A 5 -5.56 22.26 6.85
C LYS A 5 -4.78 21.34 5.89
N PRO A 6 -3.48 21.12 6.17
CA PRO A 6 -2.53 20.58 5.20
C PRO A 6 -2.91 19.18 4.72
N ARG A 7 -2.96 19.04 3.39
CA ARG A 7 -2.97 17.77 2.65
C ARG A 7 -1.66 17.07 2.98
N ALA A 8 -1.70 15.96 3.74
CA ALA A 8 -0.49 15.18 4.02
C ALA A 8 0.27 14.91 2.71
N SER A 9 1.59 15.07 2.72
CA SER A 9 2.39 14.89 1.51
C SER A 9 2.45 13.42 1.10
N VAL A 10 2.73 13.17 -0.18
CA VAL A 10 2.88 11.80 -0.74
C VAL A 10 3.94 11.01 0.01
N GLU A 11 5.06 11.66 0.36
CA GLU A 11 6.15 11.06 1.12
C GLU A 11 5.67 10.63 2.52
N LYS A 12 4.99 11.54 3.24
CA LYS A 12 4.43 11.23 4.56
C LYS A 12 3.43 10.07 4.49
N ILE A 13 2.58 10.05 3.48
CA ILE A 13 1.56 9.00 3.29
C ILE A 13 2.20 7.65 2.98
N THR A 14 3.27 7.65 2.18
CA THR A 14 4.06 6.46 1.87
C THR A 14 4.69 5.88 3.14
N ASP A 15 5.34 6.72 3.95
CA ASP A 15 5.96 6.30 5.22
C ASP A 15 4.91 5.75 6.21
N LEU A 16 3.76 6.41 6.30
CA LEU A 16 2.65 5.96 7.15
C LEU A 16 2.12 4.60 6.70
N ALA A 17 1.93 4.40 5.40
CA ALA A 17 1.44 3.13 4.86
C ALA A 17 2.41 1.97 5.19
N LEU A 18 3.72 2.15 4.99
CA LEU A 18 4.73 1.15 5.35
C LEU A 18 4.73 0.86 6.86
N ALA A 19 4.68 1.91 7.69
CA ALA A 19 4.63 1.76 9.14
C ALA A 19 3.36 1.03 9.61
N ILE A 20 2.21 1.31 8.98
CA ILE A 20 0.93 0.66 9.29
C ILE A 20 0.97 -0.82 8.91
N THR A 21 1.48 -1.17 7.73
CA THR A 21 1.65 -2.57 7.32
C THR A 21 2.47 -3.36 8.34
N LYS A 22 3.59 -2.78 8.77
CA LYS A 22 4.46 -3.42 9.76
C LYS A 22 3.81 -3.53 11.13
N LYS A 23 3.26 -2.42 11.64
CA LYS A 23 2.83 -2.33 13.04
C LYS A 23 1.45 -2.90 13.30
N TYR A 24 0.49 -2.67 12.41
CA TYR A 24 -0.92 -3.01 12.65
C TYR A 24 -1.40 -4.21 11.83
N ILE A 25 -0.82 -4.42 10.64
CA ILE A 25 -1.12 -5.58 9.79
C ILE A 25 -0.16 -6.76 10.12
N SER A 26 0.94 -6.48 10.83
CA SER A 26 1.96 -7.46 11.24
C SER A 26 2.58 -8.20 10.05
N LYS A 27 2.86 -7.47 8.97
CA LYS A 27 3.56 -7.97 7.78
C LYS A 27 4.78 -7.12 7.49
N GLU A 28 5.86 -7.73 7.03
CA GLU A 28 7.05 -6.97 6.67
C GLU A 28 6.83 -6.33 5.29
N PRO A 29 6.68 -5.00 5.18
CA PRO A 29 6.48 -4.35 3.89
C PRO A 29 7.76 -4.43 3.06
N GLU A 30 7.63 -4.71 1.76
CA GLU A 30 8.75 -4.66 0.82
C GLU A 30 8.80 -3.32 0.09
N THR A 31 7.64 -2.86 -0.42
CA THR A 31 7.58 -1.62 -1.19
C THR A 31 6.16 -1.10 -1.33
N VAL A 32 6.03 0.19 -1.65
CA VAL A 32 4.79 0.78 -2.17
C VAL A 32 4.76 0.56 -3.67
N ILE A 33 3.66 -0.04 -4.16
CA ILE A 33 3.45 -0.36 -5.58
C ILE A 33 2.38 0.52 -6.24
N GLY A 34 1.77 1.43 -5.49
CA GLY A 34 0.78 2.36 -6.01
C GLY A 34 0.29 3.32 -4.94
N ILE A 35 0.01 4.55 -5.34
CA ILE A 35 -0.58 5.57 -4.49
C ILE A 35 -1.50 6.44 -5.34
N GLU A 36 -2.69 6.71 -4.81
CA GLU A 36 -3.61 7.68 -5.39
C GLU A 36 -4.27 8.50 -4.30
N GLN A 37 -4.70 9.69 -4.69
CA GLN A 37 -5.56 10.50 -3.85
C GLN A 37 -6.85 10.81 -4.59
N ARG A 38 -7.97 10.42 -3.99
CA ARG A 38 -9.29 10.60 -4.56
C ARG A 38 -10.26 11.03 -3.47
N GLU A 39 -11.10 12.01 -3.78
CA GLU A 39 -12.22 12.43 -2.91
C GLU A 39 -11.79 12.78 -1.46
N GLY A 40 -10.56 13.28 -1.27
CA GLY A 40 -10.04 13.66 0.04
C GLY A 40 -9.45 12.50 0.86
N GLU A 41 -9.30 11.33 0.25
CA GLU A 41 -8.66 10.15 0.84
C GLU A 41 -7.45 9.72 0.00
N TRP A 42 -6.52 9.05 0.68
CA TRP A 42 -5.38 8.39 0.08
C TRP A 42 -5.64 6.88 0.06
N LYS A 43 -5.36 6.26 -1.08
CA LYS A 43 -5.28 4.82 -1.21
C LYS A 43 -3.85 4.45 -1.55
N VAL A 44 -3.23 3.61 -0.74
CA VAL A 44 -1.85 3.16 -0.92
C VAL A 44 -1.84 1.65 -1.06
N MET A 45 -1.19 1.14 -2.10
CA MET A 45 -0.97 -0.27 -2.32
C MET A 45 0.43 -0.64 -1.85
N VAL A 46 0.51 -1.52 -0.87
CA VAL A 46 1.77 -2.02 -0.30
C VAL A 46 1.92 -3.50 -0.62
N GLU A 47 3.09 -3.89 -1.11
CA GLU A 47 3.47 -5.30 -1.17
C GLU A 47 4.24 -5.68 0.10
N ALA A 48 3.90 -6.81 0.70
CA ALA A 48 4.49 -7.26 1.95
C ALA A 48 4.71 -8.77 1.95
N LEU A 49 5.66 -9.23 2.74
CA LEU A 49 5.98 -10.64 2.87
C LEU A 49 4.93 -11.36 3.73
N GLU A 50 4.28 -12.37 3.15
CA GLU A 50 3.37 -13.27 3.85
C GLU A 50 4.10 -14.44 4.49
N ARG A 51 4.99 -15.06 3.71
CA ARG A 51 5.70 -16.28 4.10
C ARG A 51 7.00 -16.42 3.32
N LYS A 52 8.09 -16.67 4.04
CA LYS A 52 9.39 -17.04 3.42
C LYS A 52 9.36 -18.46 2.85
N ALA A 53 10.08 -18.66 1.75
CA ALA A 53 10.37 -19.97 1.16
C ALA A 53 11.81 -20.05 0.66
N VAL A 54 12.27 -21.27 0.32
CA VAL A 54 13.56 -21.52 -0.33
C VAL A 54 13.31 -22.26 -1.64
N PRO A 55 13.71 -21.73 -2.80
CA PRO A 55 14.36 -20.42 -2.99
C PRO A 55 13.42 -19.24 -2.69
N ASP A 56 13.99 -18.05 -2.47
CA ASP A 56 13.27 -16.79 -2.22
C ASP A 56 12.28 -16.40 -3.33
N THR A 57 12.49 -16.88 -4.56
CA THR A 57 11.55 -16.77 -5.67
C THR A 57 10.20 -17.45 -5.39
N GLN A 58 10.13 -18.36 -4.40
CA GLN A 58 8.90 -18.99 -3.93
C GLN A 58 8.28 -18.30 -2.70
N ASP A 59 8.84 -17.18 -2.23
CA ASP A 59 8.23 -16.36 -1.18
C ASP A 59 6.78 -16.04 -1.55
N LEU A 60 5.87 -16.10 -0.57
CA LEU A 60 4.52 -15.59 -0.74
C LEU A 60 4.50 -14.10 -0.39
N LEU A 61 4.00 -13.30 -1.32
CA LEU A 61 3.80 -11.86 -1.18
C LEU A 61 2.32 -11.54 -1.15
N GLY A 62 1.94 -10.67 -0.23
CA GLY A 62 0.60 -10.15 -0.06
C GLY A 62 0.53 -8.72 -0.57
N ARG A 63 -0.57 -8.38 -1.24
CA ARG A 63 -0.87 -7.00 -1.61
C ARG A 63 -1.91 -6.45 -0.64
N TYR A 64 -1.61 -5.29 -0.07
CA TYR A 64 -2.45 -4.60 0.90
C TYR A 64 -2.89 -3.26 0.34
N GLU A 65 -4.19 -3.01 0.36
CA GLU A 65 -4.75 -1.67 0.18
C GLU A 65 -4.89 -1.02 1.54
N ILE A 66 -4.31 0.17 1.71
CA ILE A 66 -4.38 0.98 2.92
C ILE A 66 -5.05 2.28 2.57
N ARG A 67 -6.14 2.59 3.28
CA ARG A 67 -6.90 3.84 3.12
C ARG A 67 -6.61 4.77 4.27
N LEU A 68 -6.20 5.99 3.94
CA LEU A 68 -5.90 7.06 4.88
C LEU A 68 -6.76 8.28 4.54
N ASN A 69 -7.25 9.01 5.53
CA ASN A 69 -7.90 10.29 5.26
C ASN A 69 -6.86 11.36 4.85
N LYS A 70 -7.32 12.57 4.48
CA LYS A 70 -6.45 13.70 4.09
C LYS A 70 -5.34 14.06 5.09
N ASN A 71 -5.49 13.71 6.37
CA ASN A 71 -4.51 14.00 7.43
C ASN A 71 -3.48 12.88 7.61
N GLY A 72 -3.68 11.73 6.97
CA GLY A 72 -2.86 10.52 7.13
C GLY A 72 -3.35 9.58 8.25
N GLU A 73 -4.60 9.70 8.69
CA GLU A 73 -5.16 8.78 9.69
C GLU A 73 -5.73 7.54 9.00
N LEU A 74 -5.44 6.35 9.54
CA LEU A 74 -5.94 5.07 9.03
C LEU A 74 -7.46 5.00 9.15
N ILE A 75 -8.14 4.82 8.03
CA ILE A 75 -9.59 4.65 7.97
C ILE A 75 -10.01 3.25 7.49
N GLY A 76 -9.09 2.47 6.91
CA GLY A 76 -9.35 1.08 6.56
C GLY A 76 -8.17 0.42 5.86
N TRP A 77 -8.19 -0.91 5.78
CA TRP A 77 -7.26 -1.69 4.96
C TRP A 77 -7.88 -3.04 4.57
N LYS A 78 -7.36 -3.66 3.52
CA LYS A 78 -7.68 -5.05 3.13
C LYS A 78 -6.50 -5.71 2.42
N GLN A 79 -6.36 -7.03 2.57
CA GLN A 79 -5.51 -7.83 1.70
C GLN A 79 -6.26 -8.09 0.39
N THR A 80 -5.71 -7.69 -0.75
CA THR A 80 -6.39 -7.77 -2.04
C THR A 80 -5.98 -9.01 -2.84
N MET A 81 -4.77 -9.53 -2.62
CA MET A 81 -4.29 -10.76 -3.24
C MET A 81 -3.08 -11.34 -2.51
N ILE A 82 -2.80 -12.61 -2.76
CA ILE A 82 -1.55 -13.30 -2.43
C ILE A 82 -0.99 -13.88 -3.73
N ARG A 83 0.32 -13.77 -3.95
CA ARG A 83 1.04 -14.35 -5.09
C ARG A 83 2.38 -14.93 -4.66
N LYS A 84 3.01 -15.73 -5.52
CA LYS A 84 4.45 -16.03 -5.37
C LYS A 84 5.28 -14.87 -5.89
N ARG A 85 6.48 -14.68 -5.34
CA ARG A 85 7.44 -13.67 -5.81
C ARG A 85 7.76 -13.82 -7.30
N SER A 86 7.94 -15.06 -7.77
CA SER A 86 8.22 -15.37 -9.19
C SER A 86 7.06 -15.10 -10.14
N ASP A 87 5.84 -14.96 -9.62
CA ASP A 87 4.67 -14.75 -10.47
C ASP A 87 4.76 -13.35 -11.10
N ARG A 88 4.52 -13.28 -12.41
CA ARG A 88 4.48 -11.99 -13.11
C ARG A 88 3.38 -11.15 -12.49
N MET A 89 3.74 -9.95 -12.05
CA MET A 89 2.77 -8.96 -11.60
C MET A 89 1.93 -8.53 -12.81
N VAL A 90 0.70 -9.04 -12.89
CA VAL A 90 -0.30 -8.52 -13.81
C VAL A 90 -1.11 -7.51 -13.00
N PRO A 91 -0.99 -6.19 -13.27
CA PRO A 91 -1.91 -5.25 -12.66
C PRO A 91 -3.34 -5.67 -13.05
N PRO A 92 -4.32 -5.64 -12.12
CA PRO A 92 -5.72 -5.86 -12.49
C PRO A 92 -6.09 -4.92 -13.65
N GLU A 93 -6.96 -5.39 -14.55
CA GLU A 93 -7.35 -4.64 -15.76
C GLU A 93 -8.01 -3.28 -15.47
N GLU A 94 -8.36 -3.01 -14.21
CA GLU A 94 -8.76 -1.70 -13.73
C GLU A 94 -7.83 -1.26 -12.59
N GLU A 95 -7.47 0.03 -12.62
CA GLU A 95 -6.93 0.84 -11.52
C GLU A 95 -5.41 1.20 -11.58
N TRP A 96 -5.18 2.28 -12.35
CA TRP A 96 -4.13 3.31 -12.30
C TRP A 96 -2.66 2.90 -12.12
N VAL A 97 -1.94 2.98 -13.24
CA VAL A 97 -0.50 3.18 -13.29
C VAL A 97 -0.23 4.67 -13.06
N VAL A 98 0.30 5.05 -11.88
CA VAL A 98 0.97 6.35 -11.71
C VAL A 98 2.47 6.09 -11.78
N THR A 99 2.99 5.99 -13.00
CA THR A 99 4.40 6.27 -13.25
C THR A 99 4.46 7.73 -13.70
N GLY A 100 5.25 8.54 -12.98
CA GLY A 100 5.34 9.99 -13.15
C GLY A 100 5.84 10.45 -14.52
#